data_AF-A0A4Q5P7J3-F1
#
_entry.id   AF-A0A4Q5P7J3-F1
#
_cell.length_a   1.000
_cell.length_b   1.000
_cell.length_c   1.000
_cell.angle_alpha   90.00
_cell.angle_beta   90.00
_cell.angle_gamma   90.00
#
_symmetry.space_group_name_H-M   'P 1'
#
loop_
_entity.id
_entity.type
_entity.pdbx_description
1 polymer ?
#
loop_
_entity_poly.entity_id
_entity_poly.type
_entity_poly.pdbx_seq_one_letter_code
_entity_poly.pdbx_strand_id
1 'polypeptide(L)'
;MFEAHFQTFEDPEGGVALTARLAALREQLRINKLTGFVIPRADQQQNEYVPASDERLAWLTGFTGSAGMAVVLLQDAAVFVDGRYTVQVTKQVDTSAWRTESLVEPPPESWLTERLKPGDRLGFDPWLHTTAAAERLKAACAKAGAELVAVETNPVDAIWHERPAPPIGMVTVYPMDHAGESEADKLARISSEIVRLGADAIVLSDSHAVAWAFNIRGADVSHTPLPLSYALVPKTGRPQVFIDHRKLSNSSRDHLEASADVREPDALATALRELAAGGATIALDQATAADALSRLITAAGGKPLRGSDPIALLKAVKNPVEIKGTQTAHRRDAVALAMFLAWIDREAPKGGLTEIDAVEALETFRRNTGALKDVSFPTIAGTGPNGAIVHYRVTRKSNRRIAPGDLLLIDSGAQYEDGTTDVTRTIAIG
;
A
#
# COMPACT_ATOMS: atom_id res chain seq x y z
N MET A 1 14.17 17.18 -24.00
CA MET A 1 12.77 17.48 -23.63
C MET A 1 12.57 16.88 -22.25
N PHE A 2 11.89 17.57 -21.33
CA PHE A 2 11.56 16.98 -20.04
C PHE A 2 10.33 16.09 -20.20
N GLU A 3 10.29 14.99 -19.46
CA GLU A 3 9.19 14.03 -19.48
C GLU A 3 9.19 13.22 -18.18
N ALA A 4 8.05 12.66 -17.78
CA ALA A 4 7.92 11.72 -16.67
C ALA A 4 7.76 10.28 -17.20
N HIS A 5 8.48 9.33 -16.61
CA HIS A 5 8.43 7.89 -16.90
C HIS A 5 7.80 7.11 -15.76
N PHE A 6 7.95 7.60 -14.53
CA PHE A 6 7.53 6.91 -13.31
C PHE A 6 6.23 7.46 -12.72
N GLN A 7 5.59 8.43 -13.38
CA GLN A 7 4.45 9.16 -12.84
C GLN A 7 3.44 9.48 -13.94
N THR A 8 2.16 9.48 -13.58
CA THR A 8 1.06 9.81 -14.50
C THR A 8 0.24 10.97 -13.97
N PHE A 9 -0.31 11.75 -14.91
CA PHE A 9 -1.11 12.94 -14.66
C PHE A 9 -2.56 12.77 -15.12
N GLU A 10 -2.98 11.53 -15.37
CA GLU A 10 -4.34 11.24 -15.81
C GLU A 10 -5.34 11.58 -14.70
N ASP A 11 -6.47 12.14 -15.12
CA ASP A 11 -7.58 12.41 -14.23
C ASP A 11 -8.20 11.10 -13.73
N PRO A 12 -8.59 11.01 -12.45
CA PRO A 12 -9.37 9.88 -11.96
C PRO A 12 -10.65 9.69 -12.77
N GLU A 13 -11.07 8.44 -12.90
CA GLU A 13 -12.30 8.09 -13.59
C GLU A 13 -13.53 8.68 -12.86
N GLY A 14 -14.54 9.13 -13.60
CA GLY A 14 -15.69 9.84 -13.04
C GLY A 14 -16.97 9.69 -13.85
N GLY A 15 -18.09 10.18 -13.29
CA GLY A 15 -19.37 10.26 -14.00
C GLY A 15 -20.17 8.94 -14.01
N VAL A 16 -20.91 8.70 -15.11
CA VAL A 16 -21.93 7.64 -15.25
C VAL A 16 -21.40 6.24 -14.95
N ALA A 17 -20.12 5.98 -15.23
CA ALA A 17 -19.49 4.69 -14.94
C ALA A 17 -19.50 4.36 -13.44
N LEU A 18 -19.20 5.34 -12.57
CA LEU A 18 -19.17 5.14 -11.12
C LEU A 18 -20.58 4.83 -10.55
N THR A 19 -21.60 5.52 -11.05
CA THR A 19 -23.00 5.26 -10.64
C THR A 19 -23.43 3.84 -11.01
N ALA A 20 -23.04 3.36 -12.20
CA ALA A 20 -23.34 2.00 -12.65
C ALA A 20 -22.62 0.94 -11.79
N ARG A 21 -21.35 1.17 -11.40
CA ARG A 21 -20.59 0.27 -10.51
C ARG A 21 -21.24 0.12 -9.14
N LEU A 22 -21.69 1.21 -8.52
CA LEU A 22 -22.41 1.16 -7.23
C LEU A 22 -23.72 0.36 -7.34
N ALA A 23 -24.48 0.53 -8.42
CA ALA A 23 -25.70 -0.23 -8.66
C ALA A 23 -25.43 -1.73 -8.84
N ALA A 24 -24.41 -2.08 -9.65
CA ALA A 24 -23.98 -3.46 -9.85
C ALA A 24 -23.53 -4.12 -8.53
N LEU A 25 -22.78 -3.40 -7.69
CA LEU A 25 -22.36 -3.91 -6.40
C LEU A 25 -23.56 -4.23 -5.51
N ARG A 26 -24.53 -3.33 -5.41
CA ARG A 26 -25.76 -3.57 -4.61
C ARG A 26 -26.50 -4.82 -5.08
N GLU A 27 -26.54 -5.09 -6.38
CA GLU A 27 -27.15 -6.31 -6.90
C GLU A 27 -26.34 -7.55 -6.52
N GLN A 28 -25.01 -7.50 -6.63
CA GLN A 28 -24.14 -8.58 -6.18
C GLN A 28 -24.29 -8.85 -4.67
N LEU A 29 -24.49 -7.82 -3.84
CA LEU A 29 -24.75 -7.99 -2.41
C LEU A 29 -26.07 -8.74 -2.16
N ARG A 30 -27.13 -8.47 -2.94
CA ARG A 30 -28.39 -9.22 -2.83
C ARG A 30 -28.21 -10.69 -3.18
N ILE A 31 -27.48 -10.99 -4.26
CA ILE A 31 -27.13 -12.36 -4.67
C ILE A 31 -26.39 -13.08 -3.53
N ASN A 32 -25.45 -12.39 -2.90
CA ASN A 32 -24.65 -12.93 -1.78
C ASN A 32 -25.41 -12.93 -0.43
N LYS A 33 -26.67 -12.49 -0.40
CA LYS A 33 -27.51 -12.35 0.81
C LYS A 33 -26.86 -11.44 1.88
N LEU A 34 -26.19 -10.39 1.43
CA LEU A 34 -25.60 -9.34 2.26
C LEU A 34 -26.45 -8.07 2.16
N THR A 35 -26.49 -7.30 3.24
CA THR A 35 -27.17 -5.99 3.27
C THR A 35 -26.21 -4.81 3.16
N GLY A 36 -24.90 -5.09 3.26
CA GLY A 36 -23.85 -4.14 2.96
C GLY A 36 -22.48 -4.79 2.79
N PHE A 37 -21.48 -3.99 2.42
CA PHE A 37 -20.09 -4.41 2.30
C PHE A 37 -19.11 -3.28 2.61
N VAL A 38 -17.96 -3.63 3.20
CA VAL A 38 -16.88 -2.71 3.56
C VAL A 38 -15.70 -2.87 2.59
N ILE A 39 -15.23 -1.77 2.02
CA ILE A 39 -14.16 -1.71 1.03
C ILE A 39 -13.03 -0.80 1.56
N PRO A 40 -11.94 -1.34 2.12
CA PRO A 40 -10.82 -0.54 2.60
C PRO A 40 -9.91 -0.10 1.45
N ARG A 41 -9.03 0.85 1.70
CA ARG A 41 -7.90 1.18 0.82
C ARG A 41 -6.69 0.28 1.13
N ALA A 42 -6.80 -1.03 0.90
CA ALA A 42 -5.75 -2.00 1.23
C ALA A 42 -5.68 -3.16 0.21
N ASP A 43 -4.51 -3.78 0.11
CA ASP A 43 -4.30 -5.11 -0.48
C ASP A 43 -4.12 -6.17 0.62
N GLN A 44 -3.70 -7.38 0.26
CA GLN A 44 -3.56 -8.49 1.21
C GLN A 44 -2.38 -8.34 2.18
N GLN A 45 -1.40 -7.51 1.84
CA GLN A 45 -0.21 -7.24 2.65
C GLN A 45 -0.30 -5.90 3.40
N GLN A 46 -1.45 -5.20 3.27
CA GLN A 46 -1.74 -3.93 3.90
C GLN A 46 -0.74 -2.83 3.51
N ASN A 47 -0.30 -2.84 2.24
CA ASN A 47 0.59 -1.81 1.70
C ASN A 47 -0.11 -0.44 1.59
N GLU A 48 0.66 0.64 1.71
CA GLU A 48 0.17 2.00 1.48
C GLU A 48 -0.20 2.22 0.00
N TYR A 49 0.73 1.95 -0.91
CA TYR A 49 0.44 1.83 -2.34
C TYR A 49 -0.01 0.41 -2.63
N VAL A 50 -1.10 0.25 -3.38
CA VAL A 50 -1.61 -1.06 -3.79
C VAL A 50 -1.47 -1.20 -5.30
N PRO A 51 -1.27 -2.42 -5.83
CA PRO A 51 -1.30 -2.65 -7.26
C PRO A 51 -2.66 -2.26 -7.86
N ALA A 52 -2.68 -1.93 -9.15
CA ALA A 52 -3.91 -1.61 -9.87
C ALA A 52 -4.99 -2.71 -9.75
N SER A 53 -4.60 -3.97 -9.61
CA SER A 53 -5.52 -5.09 -9.37
C SER A 53 -6.26 -5.01 -8.03
N ASP A 54 -5.77 -4.23 -7.06
CA ASP A 54 -6.32 -4.14 -5.70
C ASP A 54 -6.86 -2.75 -5.37
N GLU A 55 -6.88 -1.82 -6.34
CA GLU A 55 -7.46 -0.46 -6.24
C GLU A 55 -9.01 -0.45 -6.21
N ARG A 56 -9.64 -1.38 -5.50
CA ARG A 56 -11.10 -1.56 -5.42
C ARG A 56 -11.83 -0.30 -4.96
N LEU A 57 -11.28 0.39 -3.97
CA LEU A 57 -11.86 1.65 -3.47
C LEU A 57 -11.88 2.72 -4.58
N ALA A 58 -10.76 2.91 -5.26
CA ALA A 58 -10.64 3.89 -6.33
C ALA A 58 -11.53 3.52 -7.52
N TRP A 59 -11.53 2.26 -7.95
CA TRP A 59 -12.38 1.79 -9.03
C TRP A 59 -13.87 1.98 -8.75
N LEU A 60 -14.32 1.67 -7.52
CA LEU A 60 -15.73 1.78 -7.15
C LEU A 60 -16.20 3.23 -6.97
N THR A 61 -15.35 4.09 -6.39
CA THR A 61 -15.76 5.42 -5.90
C THR A 61 -15.19 6.60 -6.67
N GLY A 62 -14.11 6.39 -7.44
CA GLY A 62 -13.28 7.44 -8.02
C GLY A 62 -12.25 8.04 -7.04
N PHE A 63 -12.30 7.71 -5.74
CA PHE A 63 -11.39 8.28 -4.75
C PHE A 63 -10.01 7.63 -4.80
N THR A 64 -8.98 8.43 -5.10
CA THR A 64 -7.59 7.95 -5.29
C THR A 64 -6.63 8.33 -4.16
N GLY A 65 -7.13 8.80 -3.02
CA GLY A 65 -6.28 9.12 -1.86
C GLY A 65 -5.68 7.87 -1.22
N SER A 66 -4.52 8.01 -0.58
CA SER A 66 -3.82 6.88 0.05
C SER A 66 -4.47 6.35 1.33
N ALA A 67 -5.41 7.11 1.92
CA ALA A 67 -6.17 6.67 3.09
C ALA A 67 -7.66 6.91 2.90
N GLY A 68 -8.43 5.83 2.97
CA GLY A 68 -9.88 5.88 2.94
C GLY A 68 -10.52 4.51 3.04
N MET A 69 -11.83 4.51 3.15
CA MET A 69 -12.67 3.32 3.16
C MET A 69 -14.03 3.67 2.59
N ALA A 70 -14.69 2.73 1.94
CA ALA A 70 -16.09 2.85 1.56
C ALA A 70 -16.94 1.82 2.31
N VAL A 71 -18.16 2.22 2.65
CA VAL A 71 -19.21 1.30 3.09
C VAL A 71 -20.40 1.47 2.17
N VAL A 72 -20.83 0.37 1.56
CA VAL A 72 -22.01 0.32 0.70
C VAL A 72 -23.09 -0.49 1.40
N LEU A 73 -24.24 0.12 1.65
CA LEU A 73 -25.47 -0.56 2.03
C LEU A 73 -26.42 -0.64 0.82
N LEU A 74 -27.47 -1.45 0.92
CA LEU A 74 -28.44 -1.60 -0.18
C LEU A 74 -29.12 -0.28 -0.60
N GLN A 75 -29.20 0.70 0.31
CA GLN A 75 -29.90 1.97 0.07
C GLN A 75 -29.10 3.22 0.49
N ASP A 76 -27.89 3.06 1.03
CA ASP A 76 -27.02 4.17 1.45
C ASP A 76 -25.57 3.83 1.10
N ALA A 77 -24.68 4.81 1.02
CA ALA A 77 -23.27 4.59 0.76
C ALA A 77 -22.44 5.77 1.29
N ALA A 78 -21.27 5.48 1.85
CA ALA A 78 -20.37 6.49 2.38
C ALA A 78 -18.91 6.18 2.03
N VAL A 79 -18.15 7.23 1.72
CA VAL A 79 -16.68 7.22 1.63
C VAL A 79 -16.13 7.97 2.84
N PHE A 80 -15.24 7.31 3.58
CA PHE A 80 -14.61 7.81 4.79
C PHE A 80 -13.18 8.21 4.48
N VAL A 81 -12.78 9.43 4.85
CA VAL A 81 -11.43 9.95 4.60
C VAL A 81 -10.89 10.67 5.84
N ASP A 82 -9.56 10.77 5.95
CA ASP A 82 -8.93 11.61 6.97
C ASP A 82 -8.80 13.08 6.52
N GLY A 83 -8.30 13.93 7.42
CA GLY A 83 -8.19 15.38 7.22
C GLY A 83 -7.41 15.80 5.97
N ARG A 84 -6.47 14.97 5.48
CA ARG A 84 -5.64 15.27 4.30
C ARG A 84 -6.46 15.28 3.01
N TYR A 85 -7.58 14.55 2.99
CA TYR A 85 -8.32 14.21 1.77
C TYR A 85 -9.72 14.82 1.70
N THR A 86 -10.12 15.66 2.66
CA THR A 86 -11.44 16.29 2.72
C THR A 86 -11.78 17.11 1.48
N VAL A 87 -10.81 17.85 0.93
CA VAL A 87 -11.01 18.59 -0.33
C VAL A 87 -11.02 17.64 -1.54
N GLN A 88 -10.13 16.64 -1.55
CA GLN A 88 -9.99 15.72 -2.67
C GLN A 88 -11.24 14.86 -2.88
N VAL A 89 -11.81 14.30 -1.80
CA VAL A 89 -12.98 13.40 -1.90
C VAL A 89 -14.18 14.09 -2.55
N THR A 90 -14.41 15.38 -2.24
CA THR A 90 -15.52 16.16 -2.83
C THR A 90 -15.35 16.43 -4.32
N LYS A 91 -14.13 16.38 -4.83
CA LYS A 91 -13.81 16.60 -6.26
C LYS A 91 -13.84 15.30 -7.07
N GLN A 92 -13.59 14.16 -6.43
CA GLN A 92 -13.43 12.87 -7.09
C GLN A 92 -14.66 11.96 -6.98
N VAL A 93 -15.41 12.05 -5.88
CA VAL A 93 -16.56 11.18 -5.60
C VAL A 93 -17.87 11.87 -6.02
N ASP A 94 -18.80 11.10 -6.58
CA ASP A 94 -20.17 11.55 -6.83
C ASP A 94 -20.93 11.74 -5.51
N THR A 95 -20.92 12.97 -5.01
CA THR A 95 -21.58 13.35 -3.74
C THR A 95 -23.11 13.27 -3.77
N SER A 96 -23.72 13.02 -4.93
CA SER A 96 -25.16 12.71 -5.01
C SER A 96 -25.47 11.24 -4.67
N ALA A 97 -24.50 10.35 -4.90
CA ALA A 97 -24.62 8.91 -4.66
C ALA A 97 -23.93 8.46 -3.36
N TRP A 98 -22.92 9.21 -2.90
CA TRP A 98 -22.09 8.90 -1.75
C TRP A 98 -22.08 10.02 -0.73
N ARG A 99 -22.16 9.66 0.55
CA ARG A 99 -21.82 10.55 1.67
C ARG A 99 -20.30 10.63 1.82
N THR A 100 -19.81 11.79 2.23
CA THR A 100 -18.41 11.97 2.62
C THR A 100 -18.35 12.09 4.14
N GLU A 101 -17.67 11.16 4.79
CA GLU A 101 -17.62 11.04 6.24
C GLU A 101 -16.16 11.01 6.73
N SER A 102 -15.97 11.16 8.04
CA SER A 102 -14.64 11.15 8.66
C SER A 102 -14.14 9.72 8.91
N LEU A 103 -12.85 9.46 8.65
CA LEU A 103 -12.23 8.19 9.01
C LEU A 103 -11.86 8.11 10.50
N VAL A 104 -11.79 9.26 11.19
CA VAL A 104 -11.24 9.37 12.55
C VAL A 104 -12.33 9.73 13.56
N GLU A 105 -13.05 10.84 13.31
CA GLU A 105 -14.00 11.40 14.27
C GLU A 105 -15.20 12.06 13.54
N PRO A 106 -16.41 11.48 13.66
CA PRO A 106 -16.68 10.15 14.17
C PRO A 106 -16.10 9.07 13.24
N PRO A 107 -15.65 7.90 13.76
CA PRO A 107 -15.11 6.84 12.93
C PRO A 107 -16.22 6.05 12.22
N PRO A 108 -15.89 5.27 11.17
CA PRO A 108 -16.84 4.50 10.36
C PRO A 108 -17.76 3.56 11.16
N GLU A 109 -17.27 3.01 12.27
CA GLU A 109 -18.03 2.16 13.18
C GLU A 109 -19.24 2.89 13.80
N SER A 110 -19.13 4.21 14.01
CA SER A 110 -20.23 5.03 14.51
C SER A 110 -21.34 5.12 13.47
N TRP A 111 -20.95 5.38 12.21
CA TRP A 111 -21.87 5.42 11.08
C TRP A 111 -22.58 4.07 10.88
N LEU A 112 -21.85 2.95 10.98
CA LEU A 112 -22.43 1.61 10.91
C LEU A 112 -23.46 1.37 12.03
N THR A 113 -23.15 1.79 13.26
CA THR A 113 -24.06 1.64 14.40
C THR A 113 -25.39 2.38 14.18
N GLU A 114 -25.35 3.54 13.53
CA GLU A 114 -26.55 4.36 13.27
C GLU A 114 -27.39 3.88 12.08
N ARG A 115 -26.77 3.21 11.11
CA ARG A 115 -27.41 2.87 9.83
C ARG A 115 -27.85 1.42 9.72
N LEU A 116 -27.13 0.49 10.35
CA LEU A 116 -27.47 -0.91 10.38
C LEU A 116 -28.71 -1.17 11.25
N LYS A 117 -29.45 -2.21 10.90
CA LYS A 117 -30.67 -2.64 11.58
C LYS A 117 -30.52 -4.07 12.10
N PRO A 118 -31.33 -4.46 13.09
CA PRO A 118 -31.35 -5.85 13.55
C PRO A 118 -31.58 -6.83 12.39
N GLY A 119 -30.71 -7.84 12.28
CA GLY A 119 -30.74 -8.84 11.21
C GLY A 119 -29.99 -8.48 9.93
N ASP A 120 -29.42 -7.28 9.83
CA ASP A 120 -28.53 -6.93 8.72
C ASP A 120 -27.27 -7.80 8.72
N ARG A 121 -26.71 -8.04 7.52
CA ARG A 121 -25.51 -8.83 7.28
C ARG A 121 -24.50 -7.99 6.51
N LEU A 122 -23.55 -7.40 7.22
CA LEU A 122 -22.49 -6.58 6.64
C LEU A 122 -21.32 -7.49 6.25
N GLY A 123 -21.00 -7.57 4.95
CA GLY A 123 -19.85 -8.32 4.47
C GLY A 123 -18.54 -7.55 4.61
N PHE A 124 -17.43 -8.28 4.77
CA PHE A 124 -16.07 -7.76 4.62
C PHE A 124 -15.16 -8.86 4.09
N ASP A 125 -14.11 -8.46 3.36
CA ASP A 125 -13.05 -9.36 2.92
C ASP A 125 -12.00 -9.50 4.05
N PRO A 126 -11.82 -10.71 4.62
CA PRO A 126 -10.89 -10.93 5.72
C PRO A 126 -9.42 -10.83 5.29
N TRP A 127 -9.11 -10.85 4.00
CA TRP A 127 -7.75 -10.62 3.50
C TRP A 127 -7.36 -9.14 3.47
N LEU A 128 -8.33 -8.22 3.49
CA LEU A 128 -8.09 -6.79 3.33
C LEU A 128 -8.22 -6.00 4.64
N HIS A 129 -8.45 -6.67 5.76
CA HIS A 129 -8.62 -6.05 7.08
C HIS A 129 -7.73 -6.74 8.09
N THR A 130 -7.14 -5.99 9.01
CA THR A 130 -6.48 -6.57 10.18
C THR A 130 -7.52 -7.15 11.14
N THR A 131 -7.11 -8.08 12.01
CA THR A 131 -7.99 -8.65 13.04
C THR A 131 -8.59 -7.54 13.93
N ALA A 132 -7.81 -6.53 14.30
CA ALA A 132 -8.29 -5.41 15.11
C ALA A 132 -9.34 -4.56 14.38
N ALA A 133 -9.19 -4.34 13.07
CA ALA A 133 -10.21 -3.66 12.27
C ALA A 133 -11.50 -4.49 12.19
N ALA A 134 -11.38 -5.80 11.93
CA ALA A 134 -12.52 -6.71 11.88
C ALA A 134 -13.25 -6.80 13.23
N GLU A 135 -12.53 -6.80 14.36
CA GLU A 135 -13.11 -6.76 15.71
C GLU A 135 -13.93 -5.49 15.97
N ARG A 136 -13.43 -4.32 15.55
CA ARG A 136 -14.16 -3.05 15.65
C ARG A 136 -15.43 -3.05 14.79
N LEU A 137 -15.34 -3.49 13.54
CA LEU A 137 -16.51 -3.64 12.65
C LEU A 137 -17.53 -4.61 13.24
N LYS A 138 -17.08 -5.73 13.82
CA LYS A 138 -17.95 -6.73 14.46
C LYS A 138 -18.66 -6.14 15.67
N ALA A 139 -17.97 -5.36 16.50
CA ALA A 139 -18.55 -4.69 17.65
C ALA A 139 -19.63 -3.67 17.23
N ALA A 140 -19.37 -2.89 16.16
CA ALA A 140 -20.35 -1.97 15.59
C ALA A 140 -21.60 -2.68 15.07
N CYS A 141 -21.43 -3.77 14.31
CA CYS A 141 -22.55 -4.60 13.84
C CYS A 141 -23.36 -5.16 15.01
N ALA A 142 -22.70 -5.75 16.00
CA ALA A 142 -23.37 -6.34 17.16
C ALA A 142 -24.19 -5.30 17.95
N LYS A 143 -23.67 -4.06 18.10
CA LYS A 143 -24.39 -2.96 18.76
C LYS A 143 -25.68 -2.58 18.02
N ALA A 144 -25.72 -2.72 16.70
CA ALA A 144 -26.91 -2.49 15.87
C ALA A 144 -27.83 -3.73 15.73
N GLY A 145 -27.47 -4.86 16.36
CA GLY A 145 -28.17 -6.14 16.18
C GLY A 145 -27.92 -6.81 14.82
N ALA A 146 -26.86 -6.41 14.12
CA ALA A 146 -26.43 -6.94 12.82
C ALA A 146 -25.26 -7.93 12.97
N GLU A 147 -24.97 -8.65 11.89
CA GLU A 147 -23.87 -9.61 11.79
C GLU A 147 -22.77 -9.09 10.86
N LEU A 148 -21.50 -9.23 11.27
CA LEU A 148 -20.34 -9.08 10.39
C LEU A 148 -20.01 -10.43 9.75
N VAL A 149 -20.05 -10.50 8.42
CA VAL A 149 -19.86 -11.72 7.64
C VAL A 149 -18.53 -11.66 6.87
N ALA A 150 -17.61 -12.56 7.20
CA ALA A 150 -16.39 -12.75 6.40
C ALA A 150 -16.75 -13.45 5.09
N VAL A 151 -16.47 -12.80 3.95
CA VAL A 151 -16.75 -13.37 2.63
C VAL A 151 -15.57 -14.20 2.13
N GLU A 152 -15.84 -15.24 1.35
CA GLU A 152 -14.80 -16.03 0.68
C GLU A 152 -14.30 -15.34 -0.59
N THR A 153 -15.19 -14.67 -1.32
CA THR A 153 -14.89 -13.93 -2.55
C THR A 153 -15.34 -12.48 -2.42
N ASN A 154 -14.50 -11.56 -2.88
CA ASN A 154 -14.79 -10.13 -2.81
C ASN A 154 -15.90 -9.76 -3.81
N PRO A 155 -17.05 -9.19 -3.37
CA PRO A 155 -18.15 -8.84 -4.27
C PRO A 155 -17.78 -7.78 -5.32
N VAL A 156 -16.76 -6.95 -5.06
CA VAL A 156 -16.26 -5.96 -6.04
C VAL A 156 -15.61 -6.69 -7.23
N ASP A 157 -14.88 -7.78 -6.97
CA ASP A 157 -14.18 -8.52 -8.02
C ASP A 157 -15.16 -9.19 -8.99
N ALA A 158 -16.37 -9.54 -8.53
CA ALA A 158 -17.41 -10.15 -9.37
C ALA A 158 -18.01 -9.16 -10.40
N ILE A 159 -17.95 -7.86 -10.13
CA ILE A 159 -18.49 -6.80 -10.99
C ILE A 159 -17.41 -6.03 -11.77
N TRP A 160 -16.14 -6.24 -11.44
CA TRP A 160 -15.00 -5.61 -12.09
C TRP A 160 -14.47 -6.49 -13.23
N HIS A 161 -15.17 -6.49 -14.36
CA HIS A 161 -14.88 -7.37 -15.49
C HIS A 161 -13.53 -7.09 -16.16
N GLU A 162 -13.10 -5.83 -16.15
CA GLU A 162 -11.83 -5.32 -16.69
C GLU A 162 -10.71 -5.22 -15.64
N ARG A 163 -10.85 -5.93 -14.50
CA ARG A 163 -9.86 -5.91 -13.42
C ARG A 163 -8.47 -6.27 -13.95
N PRO A 164 -7.45 -5.42 -13.73
CA PRO A 164 -6.07 -5.76 -14.08
C PRO A 164 -5.62 -7.06 -13.42
N ALA A 165 -4.78 -7.82 -14.11
CA ALA A 165 -4.15 -8.99 -13.51
C ALA A 165 -3.24 -8.56 -12.34
N PRO A 166 -3.09 -9.40 -11.30
CA PRO A 166 -2.08 -9.18 -10.27
C PRO A 166 -0.68 -8.99 -10.89
N PRO A 167 0.15 -8.13 -10.29
CA PRO A 167 1.46 -7.81 -10.86
C PRO A 167 2.40 -9.01 -10.81
N ILE A 168 3.27 -9.09 -11.82
CA ILE A 168 4.32 -10.10 -12.01
C ILE A 168 5.69 -9.42 -12.18
N GLY A 169 5.95 -8.38 -11.38
CA GLY A 169 7.21 -7.65 -11.39
C GLY A 169 8.37 -8.58 -11.04
N MET A 170 9.46 -8.48 -11.81
CA MET A 170 10.62 -9.34 -11.60
C MET A 170 11.28 -9.09 -10.24
N VAL A 171 11.65 -10.17 -9.57
CA VAL A 171 12.45 -10.14 -8.35
C VAL A 171 13.92 -9.97 -8.70
N THR A 172 14.61 -9.09 -7.99
CA THR A 172 16.06 -8.95 -8.05
C THR A 172 16.67 -9.25 -6.70
N VAL A 173 17.85 -9.88 -6.73
CA VAL A 173 18.67 -10.07 -5.52
C VAL A 173 19.23 -8.73 -5.10
N TYR A 174 19.11 -8.40 -3.82
CA TYR A 174 19.68 -7.20 -3.23
C TYR A 174 21.13 -7.47 -2.80
N PRO A 175 22.13 -6.87 -3.46
CA PRO A 175 23.54 -7.24 -3.26
C PRO A 175 24.03 -7.01 -1.83
N MET A 176 24.95 -7.85 -1.36
CA MET A 176 25.59 -7.71 -0.05
C MET A 176 26.31 -6.37 0.15
N ASP A 177 26.85 -5.78 -0.92
CA ASP A 177 27.49 -4.46 -0.91
C ASP A 177 26.50 -3.31 -0.60
N HIS A 178 25.19 -3.58 -0.68
CA HIS A 178 24.13 -2.67 -0.29
C HIS A 178 23.38 -3.14 0.98
N ALA A 179 23.26 -4.46 1.19
CA ALA A 179 22.58 -5.04 2.34
C ALA A 179 23.39 -4.95 3.63
N GLY A 180 24.71 -5.17 3.56
CA GLY A 180 25.61 -5.18 4.71
C GLY A 180 25.43 -6.33 5.72
N GLU A 181 24.42 -7.19 5.53
CA GLU A 181 24.11 -8.31 6.41
C GLU A 181 23.48 -9.45 5.58
N SER A 182 23.93 -10.68 5.82
CA SER A 182 23.46 -11.86 5.08
C SER A 182 22.06 -12.28 5.51
N GLU A 183 21.36 -13.02 4.65
CA GLU A 183 20.06 -13.62 4.97
C GLU A 183 20.19 -14.56 6.16
N ALA A 184 21.28 -15.32 6.25
CA ALA A 184 21.54 -16.24 7.34
C ALA A 184 21.61 -15.51 8.69
N ASP A 185 22.33 -14.38 8.76
CA ASP A 185 22.44 -13.58 9.99
C ASP A 185 21.10 -12.94 10.38
N LYS A 186 20.36 -12.43 9.38
CA LYS A 186 19.01 -11.88 9.59
C LYS A 186 18.05 -12.94 10.10
N LEU A 187 18.03 -14.12 9.49
CA LEU A 187 17.17 -15.24 9.90
C LEU A 187 17.53 -15.75 11.29
N ALA A 188 18.81 -15.75 11.69
CA ALA A 188 19.22 -16.07 13.04
C ALA A 188 18.70 -15.07 14.09
N ARG A 189 18.73 -13.77 13.77
CA ARG A 189 18.13 -12.72 14.63
C ARG A 189 16.61 -12.88 14.70
N ILE A 190 15.96 -13.12 13.58
CA ILE A 190 14.51 -13.36 13.52
C ILE A 190 14.13 -14.59 14.37
N SER A 191 14.85 -15.71 14.24
CA SER A 191 14.65 -16.91 15.07
C SER A 191 14.76 -16.60 16.56
N SER A 192 15.76 -15.79 16.96
CA SER A 192 15.93 -15.36 18.36
C SER A 192 14.72 -14.55 18.86
N GLU A 193 14.16 -13.68 18.01
CA GLU A 193 12.95 -12.92 18.33
C GLU A 193 11.71 -13.81 18.43
N ILE A 194 11.55 -14.82 17.57
CA ILE A 194 10.45 -15.80 17.66
C ILE A 194 10.51 -16.53 19.01
N VAL A 195 11.70 -16.96 19.44
CA VAL A 195 11.92 -17.58 20.76
C VAL A 195 11.55 -16.62 21.89
N ARG A 196 11.98 -15.35 21.80
CA ARG A 196 11.67 -14.32 22.80
C ARG A 196 10.16 -14.05 22.92
N LEU A 197 9.43 -14.11 21.81
CA LEU A 197 7.97 -13.97 21.78
C LEU A 197 7.24 -15.20 22.35
N GLY A 198 7.92 -16.34 22.50
CA GLY A 198 7.30 -17.61 22.88
C GLY A 198 6.44 -18.22 21.77
N ALA A 199 6.73 -17.88 20.51
CA ALA A 199 6.06 -18.44 19.34
C ALA A 199 6.81 -19.65 18.76
N ASP A 200 6.10 -20.47 18.00
CA ASP A 200 6.65 -21.58 17.23
C ASP A 200 7.06 -21.16 15.82
N ALA A 201 6.41 -20.12 15.28
CA ALA A 201 6.75 -19.49 14.01
C ALA A 201 6.20 -18.06 13.95
N ILE A 202 6.64 -17.29 12.96
CA ILE A 202 6.07 -16.01 12.57
C ILE A 202 5.67 -16.04 11.09
N VAL A 203 4.53 -15.42 10.76
CA VAL A 203 4.18 -15.10 9.38
C VAL A 203 4.63 -13.67 9.08
N LEU A 204 5.56 -13.53 8.14
CA LEU A 204 5.89 -12.24 7.54
C LEU A 204 4.82 -11.95 6.48
N SER A 205 3.87 -11.08 6.84
CA SER A 205 2.77 -10.63 5.96
C SER A 205 3.08 -9.31 5.26
N ASP A 206 3.92 -8.48 5.87
CA ASP A 206 4.50 -7.31 5.22
C ASP A 206 5.58 -7.72 4.20
N SER A 207 5.39 -7.37 2.92
CA SER A 207 6.36 -7.64 1.86
C SER A 207 7.69 -6.88 2.05
N HIS A 208 7.71 -5.76 2.78
CA HIS A 208 8.97 -5.13 3.20
C HIS A 208 9.78 -6.04 4.12
N ALA A 209 9.12 -6.76 5.04
CA ALA A 209 9.78 -7.68 5.95
C ALA A 209 10.34 -8.89 5.20
N VAL A 210 9.59 -9.45 4.24
CA VAL A 210 10.07 -10.52 3.36
C VAL A 210 11.28 -10.06 2.55
N ALA A 211 11.17 -8.91 1.88
CA ALA A 211 12.24 -8.34 1.05
C ALA A 211 13.53 -8.10 1.84
N TRP A 212 13.42 -7.59 3.07
CA TRP A 212 14.57 -7.34 3.94
C TRP A 212 15.19 -8.63 4.47
N ALA A 213 14.38 -9.59 4.91
CA ALA A 213 14.85 -10.84 5.51
C ALA A 213 15.64 -11.71 4.51
N PHE A 214 15.23 -11.71 3.24
CA PHE A 214 15.82 -12.55 2.20
C PHE A 214 16.70 -11.79 1.20
N ASN A 215 17.02 -10.51 1.46
CA ASN A 215 17.78 -9.65 0.56
C ASN A 215 17.27 -9.72 -0.89
N ILE A 216 15.99 -9.44 -1.10
CA ILE A 216 15.40 -9.31 -2.42
C ILE A 216 14.69 -7.96 -2.56
N ARG A 217 14.43 -7.56 -3.80
CA ARG A 217 13.54 -6.44 -4.18
C ARG A 217 12.59 -6.93 -5.26
N GLY A 218 11.51 -6.20 -5.46
CA GLY A 218 10.55 -6.48 -6.54
C GLY A 218 10.06 -5.20 -7.21
N ALA A 219 9.11 -5.37 -8.11
CA ALA A 219 8.51 -4.28 -8.90
C ALA A 219 6.99 -4.43 -8.99
N ASP A 220 6.36 -5.06 -7.99
CA ASP A 220 4.92 -5.30 -8.01
C ASP A 220 4.09 -4.09 -7.58
N VAL A 221 4.68 -3.22 -6.77
CA VAL A 221 4.03 -2.04 -6.20
C VAL A 221 4.74 -0.80 -6.73
N SER A 222 4.00 0.14 -7.31
CA SER A 222 4.58 1.40 -7.79
C SER A 222 5.26 2.15 -6.65
N HIS A 223 6.41 2.77 -6.93
CA HIS A 223 7.18 3.61 -6.00
C HIS A 223 7.82 2.89 -4.81
N THR A 224 7.48 1.61 -4.59
CA THR A 224 8.02 0.80 -3.50
C THR A 224 8.54 -0.51 -4.08
N PRO A 225 9.86 -0.80 -3.99
CA PRO A 225 10.47 -1.94 -4.68
C PRO A 225 10.15 -3.28 -3.99
N LEU A 226 8.88 -3.66 -3.97
CA LEU A 226 8.34 -4.80 -3.23
C LEU A 226 8.05 -5.99 -4.15
N PRO A 227 8.45 -7.19 -3.73
CA PRO A 227 7.92 -8.44 -4.26
C PRO A 227 6.72 -8.85 -3.41
N LEU A 228 5.50 -8.72 -3.93
CA LEU A 228 4.31 -9.14 -3.19
C LEU A 228 4.38 -10.63 -2.89
N SER A 229 4.56 -10.94 -1.61
CA SER A 229 4.90 -12.26 -1.09
C SER A 229 4.61 -12.37 0.40
N TYR A 230 4.62 -13.60 0.90
CA TYR A 230 4.60 -13.93 2.32
C TYR A 230 5.80 -14.81 2.68
N ALA A 231 6.15 -14.87 3.95
CA ALA A 231 7.03 -15.92 4.46
C ALA A 231 6.53 -16.52 5.77
N LEU A 232 6.77 -17.82 5.97
CA LEU A 232 6.57 -18.51 7.23
C LEU A 232 7.94 -18.91 7.78
N VAL A 233 8.35 -18.26 8.86
CA VAL A 233 9.66 -18.48 9.49
C VAL A 233 9.44 -19.24 10.80
N PRO A 234 9.84 -20.52 10.89
CA PRO A 234 9.74 -21.27 12.15
C PRO A 234 10.83 -20.85 13.13
N LYS A 235 10.61 -21.08 14.43
CA LYS A 235 11.65 -20.86 15.46
C LYS A 235 12.92 -21.67 15.18
N THR A 236 12.74 -22.87 14.60
CA THR A 236 13.81 -23.80 14.24
C THR A 236 13.47 -24.43 12.89
N GLY A 237 14.48 -24.62 12.05
CA GLY A 237 14.31 -25.23 10.73
C GLY A 237 14.27 -24.19 9.61
N ARG A 238 13.78 -24.62 8.46
CA ARG A 238 13.88 -23.87 7.21
C ARG A 238 12.63 -23.01 6.99
N PRO A 239 12.78 -21.71 6.67
CA PRO A 239 11.67 -20.86 6.26
C PRO A 239 11.01 -21.32 4.97
N GLN A 240 9.77 -20.89 4.77
CA GLN A 240 9.06 -21.00 3.49
C GLN A 240 8.74 -19.59 2.97
N VAL A 241 9.00 -19.32 1.69
CA VAL A 241 8.64 -18.07 1.01
C VAL A 241 7.58 -18.37 -0.03
N PHE A 242 6.45 -17.68 0.06
CA PHE A 242 5.29 -17.84 -0.81
C PHE A 242 5.27 -16.68 -1.82
N ILE A 243 5.70 -16.96 -3.04
CA ILE A 243 5.87 -15.98 -4.12
C ILE A 243 5.60 -16.64 -5.46
N ASP A 244 4.98 -15.90 -6.38
CA ASP A 244 4.66 -16.39 -7.72
C ASP A 244 5.95 -16.70 -8.50
N HIS A 245 6.11 -17.94 -8.97
CA HIS A 245 7.32 -18.38 -9.66
C HIS A 245 7.66 -17.55 -10.89
N ARG A 246 6.67 -16.93 -11.54
CA ARG A 246 6.87 -16.13 -12.76
C ARG A 246 7.66 -14.85 -12.49
N LYS A 247 7.73 -14.43 -11.23
CA LYS A 247 8.53 -13.29 -10.78
C LYS A 247 10.02 -13.65 -10.62
N LEU A 248 10.37 -14.93 -10.64
CA LEU A 248 11.71 -15.40 -10.32
C LEU A 248 12.48 -15.81 -11.59
N SER A 249 13.62 -15.17 -11.83
CA SER A 249 14.67 -15.74 -12.67
C SER A 249 15.36 -16.91 -11.95
N ASN A 250 16.09 -17.75 -12.70
CA ASN A 250 16.91 -18.82 -12.11
C ASN A 250 17.83 -18.30 -10.99
N SER A 251 18.50 -17.16 -11.19
CA SER A 251 19.41 -16.60 -10.18
C SER A 251 18.68 -16.13 -8.91
N SER A 252 17.50 -15.50 -9.05
CA SER A 252 16.71 -15.07 -7.89
C SER A 252 16.07 -16.25 -7.15
N ARG A 253 15.70 -17.30 -7.88
CA ARG A 253 15.23 -18.56 -7.30
C ARG A 253 16.33 -19.25 -6.52
N ASP A 254 17.50 -19.47 -7.14
CA ASP A 254 18.66 -20.11 -6.50
C ASP A 254 19.08 -19.36 -5.22
N HIS A 255 19.02 -18.02 -5.25
CA HIS A 255 19.27 -17.17 -4.08
C HIS A 255 18.30 -17.44 -2.93
N LEU A 256 16.99 -17.45 -3.21
CA LEU A 256 15.97 -17.77 -2.20
C LEU A 256 16.08 -19.21 -1.71
N GLU A 257 16.28 -20.16 -2.63
CA GLU A 257 16.44 -21.59 -2.35
C GLU A 257 17.77 -21.91 -1.65
N ALA A 258 18.66 -20.95 -1.45
CA ALA A 258 19.78 -21.12 -0.52
C ALA A 258 19.30 -21.11 0.95
N SER A 259 18.31 -20.28 1.27
CA SER A 259 17.90 -19.98 2.66
C SER A 259 16.45 -20.36 3.01
N ALA A 260 15.60 -20.63 2.03
CA ALA A 260 14.18 -20.96 2.23
C ALA A 260 13.66 -22.00 1.22
N ASP A 261 12.49 -22.57 1.49
CA ASP A 261 11.72 -23.29 0.49
C ASP A 261 10.81 -22.31 -0.26
N VAL A 262 10.92 -22.25 -1.58
CA VAL A 262 10.05 -21.42 -2.42
C VAL A 262 8.77 -22.18 -2.76
N ARG A 263 7.62 -21.56 -2.54
CA ARG A 263 6.28 -22.11 -2.77
C ARG A 263 5.42 -21.09 -3.52
N GLU A 264 4.39 -21.58 -4.22
CA GLU A 264 3.38 -20.70 -4.81
C GLU A 264 2.55 -19.98 -3.74
N PRO A 265 1.99 -18.78 -4.04
CA PRO A 265 1.18 -18.02 -3.08
C PRO A 265 -0.02 -18.79 -2.50
N ASP A 266 -0.67 -19.64 -3.31
CA ASP A 266 -1.84 -20.42 -2.91
C ASP A 266 -1.53 -21.51 -1.86
N ALA A 267 -0.27 -21.93 -1.75
CA ALA A 267 0.19 -22.91 -0.77
C ALA A 267 0.24 -22.35 0.67
N LEU A 268 0.22 -21.02 0.86
CA LEU A 268 0.31 -20.37 2.18
C LEU A 268 -0.76 -20.89 3.15
N ALA A 269 -2.02 -20.93 2.69
CA ALA A 269 -3.14 -21.33 3.54
C ALA A 269 -3.01 -22.80 4.00
N THR A 270 -2.51 -23.68 3.13
CA THR A 270 -2.26 -25.09 3.46
C THR A 270 -1.13 -25.22 4.47
N ALA A 271 0.03 -24.61 4.20
CA ALA A 271 1.18 -24.65 5.11
C ALA A 271 0.85 -24.11 6.50
N LEU A 272 0.05 -23.03 6.57
CA LEU A 272 -0.38 -22.44 7.83
C LEU A 272 -1.32 -23.35 8.62
N ARG A 273 -2.27 -24.02 7.95
CA ARG A 273 -3.17 -25.00 8.59
C ARG A 273 -2.41 -26.22 9.09
N GLU A 274 -1.45 -26.74 8.33
CA GLU A 274 -0.63 -27.88 8.72
C GLU A 274 0.19 -27.58 9.99
N LEU A 275 0.83 -26.41 10.04
CA LEU A 275 1.55 -25.97 11.23
C LEU A 275 0.61 -25.77 12.43
N ALA A 276 -0.54 -25.15 12.19
CA ALA A 276 -1.54 -24.87 13.24
C ALA A 276 -2.22 -26.14 13.79
N ALA A 277 -2.36 -27.20 12.99
CA ALA A 277 -2.95 -28.48 13.41
C ALA A 277 -2.22 -29.14 14.59
N GLY A 278 -0.93 -28.82 14.78
CA GLY A 278 -0.15 -29.24 15.95
C GLY A 278 -0.41 -28.42 17.23
N GLY A 279 -1.35 -27.48 17.21
CA GLY A 279 -1.59 -26.54 18.31
C GLY A 279 -0.53 -25.44 18.43
N ALA A 280 0.22 -25.20 17.35
CA ALA A 280 1.34 -24.27 17.30
C ALA A 280 0.89 -22.83 17.60
N THR A 281 1.77 -22.08 18.28
CA THR A 281 1.60 -20.64 18.50
C THR A 281 2.29 -19.88 17.37
N ILE A 282 1.53 -19.15 16.57
CA ILE A 282 2.04 -18.50 15.35
C ILE A 282 1.89 -17.00 15.49
N ALA A 283 3.02 -16.29 15.46
CA ALA A 283 3.05 -14.85 15.57
C ALA A 283 2.56 -14.17 14.29
N LEU A 284 1.71 -13.16 14.47
CA LEU A 284 1.16 -12.31 13.42
C LEU A 284 1.35 -10.85 13.82
N ASP A 285 1.73 -10.00 12.87
CA ASP A 285 1.80 -8.57 13.11
C ASP A 285 0.39 -7.99 13.32
N GLN A 286 0.17 -7.33 14.45
CA GLN A 286 -1.14 -6.76 14.78
C GLN A 286 -1.49 -5.56 13.90
N ALA A 287 -0.48 -4.87 13.34
CA ALA A 287 -0.68 -3.65 12.56
C ALA A 287 -1.00 -3.94 11.09
N THR A 288 -0.42 -5.01 10.53
CA THR A 288 -0.55 -5.34 9.11
C THR A 288 -1.17 -6.69 8.82
N ALA A 289 -1.06 -7.72 9.67
CA ALA A 289 -1.53 -9.05 9.29
C ALA A 289 -3.06 -9.11 9.07
N ALA A 290 -3.45 -9.65 7.92
CA ALA A 290 -4.84 -9.87 7.55
C ALA A 290 -5.57 -10.79 8.56
N ASP A 291 -6.84 -10.49 8.82
CA ASP A 291 -7.75 -11.26 9.68
C ASP A 291 -7.88 -12.72 9.22
N ALA A 292 -7.80 -12.94 7.90
CA ALA A 292 -7.79 -14.26 7.28
C ALA A 292 -6.71 -15.19 7.86
N LEU A 293 -5.50 -14.68 8.14
CA LEU A 293 -4.41 -15.47 8.72
C LEU A 293 -4.77 -15.96 10.12
N SER A 294 -5.30 -15.08 10.98
CA SER A 294 -5.77 -15.45 12.31
C SER A 294 -6.87 -16.52 12.25
N ARG A 295 -7.84 -16.36 11.35
CA ARG A 295 -8.92 -17.33 11.14
C ARG A 295 -8.41 -18.70 10.72
N LEU A 296 -7.47 -18.75 9.77
CA LEU A 296 -6.87 -19.99 9.29
C LEU A 296 -6.17 -20.75 10.42
N ILE A 297 -5.40 -20.04 11.25
CA ILE A 297 -4.68 -20.62 12.39
C ILE A 297 -5.68 -21.17 13.41
N THR A 298 -6.64 -20.36 13.85
CA THR A 298 -7.63 -20.77 14.85
C THR A 298 -8.50 -21.92 14.37
N ALA A 299 -8.97 -21.90 13.12
CA ALA A 299 -9.81 -22.96 12.56
C ALA A 299 -9.08 -24.31 12.48
N ALA A 300 -7.75 -24.29 12.31
CA ALA A 300 -6.92 -25.49 12.32
C ALA A 300 -6.48 -25.93 13.73
N GLY A 301 -6.85 -25.20 14.79
CA GLY A 301 -6.51 -25.55 16.19
C GLY A 301 -5.23 -24.92 16.72
N GLY A 302 -4.58 -24.03 15.95
CA GLY A 302 -3.42 -23.26 16.38
C GLY A 302 -3.80 -22.01 17.19
N LYS A 303 -2.78 -21.29 17.67
CA LYS A 303 -2.94 -20.08 18.49
C LYS A 303 -2.30 -18.88 17.79
N PRO A 304 -3.09 -17.95 17.20
CA PRO A 304 -2.53 -16.72 16.66
C PRO A 304 -2.04 -15.83 17.81
N LEU A 305 -0.75 -15.53 17.82
CA LEU A 305 -0.13 -14.59 18.75
C LEU A 305 0.01 -13.23 18.06
N ARG A 306 -0.92 -12.31 18.33
CA ARG A 306 -0.86 -10.96 17.78
C ARG A 306 0.12 -10.12 18.58
N GLY A 307 1.04 -9.46 17.90
CA GLY A 307 2.00 -8.53 18.51
C GLY A 307 2.64 -7.66 17.45
N SER A 308 3.61 -6.84 17.82
CA SER A 308 4.39 -6.09 16.82
C SER A 308 5.35 -7.03 16.09
N ASP A 309 5.44 -6.89 14.76
CA ASP A 309 6.48 -7.53 13.96
C ASP A 309 7.90 -7.18 14.48
N PRO A 310 8.72 -8.16 14.93
CA PRO A 310 10.08 -7.89 15.32
C PRO A 310 10.94 -7.39 14.15
N ILE A 311 10.65 -7.77 12.90
CA ILE A 311 11.45 -7.37 11.73
C ILE A 311 11.37 -5.85 11.55
N ALA A 312 10.22 -5.23 11.81
CA ALA A 312 10.06 -3.77 11.76
C ALA A 312 11.13 -3.03 12.58
N LEU A 313 11.44 -3.49 13.79
CA LEU A 313 12.50 -2.90 14.62
C LEU A 313 13.90 -3.30 14.16
N LEU A 314 14.10 -4.56 13.74
CA LEU A 314 15.40 -5.04 13.25
C LEU A 314 15.89 -4.25 12.04
N LYS A 315 14.98 -3.88 11.12
CA LYS A 315 15.28 -3.06 9.93
C LYS A 315 15.18 -1.55 10.16
N ALA A 316 14.66 -1.11 11.31
CA ALA A 316 14.58 0.32 11.64
C ALA A 316 15.98 0.91 11.84
N VAL A 317 16.89 0.16 12.47
CA VAL A 317 18.28 0.55 12.71
C VAL A 317 19.17 0.09 11.56
N LYS A 318 19.63 1.05 10.75
CA LYS A 318 20.43 0.76 9.55
C LYS A 318 21.85 0.41 9.95
N ASN A 319 22.44 -0.58 9.29
CA ASN A 319 23.85 -0.90 9.47
C ASN A 319 24.77 0.12 8.73
N PRO A 320 26.09 0.13 8.99
CA PRO A 320 26.99 1.10 8.36
C PRO A 320 27.00 1.08 6.82
N VAL A 321 26.75 -0.08 6.19
CA VAL A 321 26.68 -0.22 4.72
C VAL A 321 25.42 0.47 4.20
N GLU A 322 24.26 0.17 4.80
CA GLU A 322 22.97 0.80 4.46
C GLU A 322 22.99 2.32 4.68
N ILE A 323 23.61 2.80 5.77
CA ILE A 323 23.79 4.24 6.05
C ILE A 323 24.63 4.89 4.95
N LYS A 324 25.75 4.27 4.57
CA LYS A 324 26.63 4.80 3.52
C LYS A 324 25.94 4.82 2.16
N GLY A 325 25.15 3.79 1.84
CA GLY A 325 24.31 3.76 0.65
C GLY A 325 23.32 4.92 0.65
N THR A 326 22.58 5.10 1.76
CA THR A 326 21.61 6.18 1.93
C THR A 326 22.24 7.56 1.76
N GLN A 327 23.43 7.79 2.33
CA GLN A 327 24.18 9.04 2.15
C GLN A 327 24.57 9.28 0.69
N THR A 328 24.97 8.22 -0.03
CA THR A 328 25.34 8.28 -1.45
C THR A 328 24.13 8.62 -2.31
N ALA A 329 23.00 7.95 -2.07
CA ALA A 329 21.72 8.23 -2.72
C ALA A 329 21.27 9.70 -2.50
N HIS A 330 21.30 10.19 -1.25
CA HIS A 330 20.93 11.57 -0.94
C HIS A 330 21.88 12.60 -1.56
N ARG A 331 23.19 12.33 -1.61
CA ARG A 331 24.14 13.23 -2.28
C ARG A 331 23.86 13.30 -3.79
N ARG A 332 23.55 12.16 -4.42
CA ARG A 332 23.19 12.09 -5.83
C ARG A 332 21.90 12.87 -6.11
N ASP A 333 20.87 12.64 -5.31
CA ASP A 333 19.57 13.30 -5.45
C ASP A 333 19.66 14.82 -5.18
N ALA A 334 20.50 15.24 -4.22
CA ALA A 334 20.73 16.65 -3.93
C ALA A 334 21.33 17.41 -5.13
N VAL A 335 22.19 16.78 -5.93
CA VAL A 335 22.71 17.39 -7.17
C VAL A 335 21.60 17.55 -8.20
N ALA A 336 20.77 16.53 -8.41
CA ALA A 336 19.62 16.61 -9.31
C ALA A 336 18.63 17.71 -8.87
N LEU A 337 18.34 17.80 -7.57
CA LEU A 337 17.49 18.84 -7.00
C LEU A 337 18.12 20.24 -7.17
N ALA A 338 19.42 20.40 -6.96
CA ALA A 338 20.09 21.68 -7.17
C ALA A 338 20.02 22.15 -8.63
N MET A 339 20.18 21.23 -9.59
CA MET A 339 20.01 21.53 -11.02
C MET A 339 18.58 21.92 -11.35
N PHE A 340 17.60 21.21 -10.78
CA PHE A 340 16.18 21.55 -10.91
C PHE A 340 15.87 22.94 -10.34
N LEU A 341 16.35 23.26 -9.13
CA LEU A 341 16.12 24.56 -8.50
C LEU A 341 16.74 25.71 -9.32
N ALA A 342 17.96 25.52 -9.83
CA ALA A 342 18.59 26.51 -10.71
C ALA A 342 17.86 26.67 -12.06
N TRP A 343 17.20 25.62 -12.55
CA TRP A 343 16.35 25.70 -13.73
C TRP A 343 15.02 26.43 -13.44
N ILE A 344 14.34 26.10 -12.33
CA ILE A 344 13.12 26.79 -11.89
C ILE A 344 13.36 28.29 -11.70
N ASP A 345 14.43 28.67 -10.99
CA ASP A 345 14.78 30.08 -10.74
C ASP A 345 14.92 30.89 -12.03
N ARG A 346 15.49 30.28 -13.07
CA ARG A 346 15.66 30.92 -14.38
C ARG A 346 14.39 30.94 -15.23
N GLU A 347 13.62 29.86 -15.25
CA GLU A 347 12.54 29.67 -16.22
C GLU A 347 11.14 30.03 -15.67
N ALA A 348 10.86 29.78 -14.38
CA ALA A 348 9.54 30.02 -13.80
C ALA A 348 9.11 31.50 -13.82
N PRO A 349 9.99 32.50 -13.55
CA PRO A 349 9.61 33.91 -13.64
C PRO A 349 9.15 34.37 -15.03
N LYS A 350 9.42 33.58 -16.09
CA LYS A 350 8.96 33.87 -17.46
C LYS A 350 7.47 33.52 -17.67
N GLY A 351 6.82 32.84 -16.72
CA GLY A 351 5.38 32.52 -16.73
C GLY A 351 4.94 31.43 -17.73
N GLY A 352 5.91 30.70 -18.30
CA GLY A 352 5.65 29.66 -19.30
C GLY A 352 5.40 28.26 -18.72
N LEU A 353 5.82 28.01 -17.48
CA LEU A 353 5.80 26.68 -16.86
C LEU A 353 4.46 26.37 -16.18
N THR A 354 4.17 25.08 -16.09
CA THR A 354 3.06 24.51 -15.34
C THR A 354 3.57 23.58 -14.23
N GLU A 355 2.67 23.16 -13.34
CA GLU A 355 2.97 22.18 -12.30
C GLU A 355 3.51 20.87 -12.89
N ILE A 356 2.92 20.37 -13.98
CA ILE A 356 3.41 19.16 -14.67
C ILE A 356 4.82 19.38 -15.22
N ASP A 357 5.11 20.54 -15.84
CA ASP A 357 6.45 20.82 -16.36
C ASP A 357 7.52 20.75 -15.25
N ALA A 358 7.18 21.19 -14.03
CA ALA A 358 8.06 21.10 -12.88
C ALA A 358 8.31 19.64 -12.46
N VAL A 359 7.26 18.80 -12.43
CA VAL A 359 7.40 17.36 -12.14
C VAL A 359 8.27 16.66 -13.19
N GLU A 360 7.96 16.86 -14.47
CA GLU A 360 8.68 16.25 -15.59
C GLU A 360 10.16 16.67 -15.61
N ALA A 361 10.44 17.95 -15.31
CA ALA A 361 11.80 18.46 -15.22
C ALA A 361 12.57 17.80 -14.07
N LEU A 362 12.01 17.77 -12.86
CA LEU A 362 12.67 17.18 -11.69
C LEU A 362 12.98 15.70 -11.89
N GLU A 363 12.02 14.94 -12.41
CA GLU A 363 12.25 13.52 -12.72
C GLU A 363 13.34 13.36 -13.80
N THR A 364 13.35 14.21 -14.83
CA THR A 364 14.39 14.16 -15.86
C THR A 364 15.78 14.43 -15.26
N PHE A 365 15.93 15.40 -14.35
CA PHE A 365 17.21 15.64 -13.66
C PHE A 365 17.65 14.43 -12.83
N ARG A 366 16.71 13.74 -12.16
CA ARG A 366 16.99 12.48 -11.45
C ARG A 366 17.38 11.35 -12.40
N ARG A 367 16.68 11.17 -13.52
CA ARG A 367 17.02 10.16 -14.54
C ARG A 367 18.39 10.41 -15.16
N ASN A 368 18.78 11.66 -15.37
CA ASN A 368 20.10 12.03 -15.90
C ASN A 368 21.27 11.61 -14.98
N THR A 369 21.00 11.23 -13.72
CA THR A 369 22.02 10.62 -12.85
C THR A 369 22.41 9.19 -13.28
N GLY A 370 21.59 8.55 -14.13
CA GLY A 370 21.78 7.17 -14.59
C GLY A 370 21.47 6.10 -13.53
N ALA A 371 21.02 6.49 -12.34
CA ALA A 371 20.82 5.57 -11.21
C ALA A 371 19.37 5.47 -10.72
N LEU A 372 18.47 6.32 -11.23
CA LEU A 372 17.06 6.33 -10.81
C LEU A 372 16.39 4.99 -11.17
N LYS A 373 15.75 4.37 -10.18
CA LYS A 373 14.97 3.14 -10.35
C LYS A 373 13.48 3.41 -10.49
N ASP A 374 12.98 4.34 -9.68
CA ASP A 374 11.59 4.83 -9.64
C ASP A 374 11.60 6.16 -8.85
N VAL A 375 10.50 6.91 -8.82
CA VAL A 375 10.26 7.89 -7.76
C VAL A 375 9.79 7.16 -6.49
N SER A 376 10.08 7.69 -5.30
CA SER A 376 9.65 7.05 -4.04
C SER A 376 8.18 7.33 -3.69
N PHE A 377 7.58 8.32 -4.34
CA PHE A 377 6.16 8.63 -4.36
C PHE A 377 5.86 9.62 -5.50
N PRO A 378 4.59 9.76 -5.95
CA PRO A 378 4.21 10.79 -6.91
C PRO A 378 4.54 12.19 -6.37
N THR A 379 5.31 12.94 -7.13
CA THR A 379 5.76 14.29 -6.83
C THR A 379 4.57 15.21 -6.62
N ILE A 380 4.53 15.86 -5.47
CA ILE A 380 3.57 16.92 -5.15
C ILE A 380 4.15 18.22 -5.68
N ALA A 381 3.54 18.77 -6.73
CA ALA A 381 3.92 20.06 -7.30
C ALA A 381 2.72 21.00 -7.30
N GLY A 382 2.58 21.82 -6.26
CA GLY A 382 1.45 22.73 -6.07
C GLY A 382 1.88 24.19 -6.14
N THR A 383 1.32 24.96 -7.08
CA THR A 383 1.56 26.41 -7.19
C THR A 383 0.38 27.24 -6.71
N GLY A 384 0.66 28.31 -5.98
CA GLY A 384 -0.35 29.20 -5.39
C GLY A 384 -1.32 28.41 -4.48
N PRO A 385 -2.65 28.48 -4.69
CA PRO A 385 -3.62 27.77 -3.86
C PRO A 385 -3.44 26.24 -3.82
N ASN A 386 -2.88 25.63 -4.87
CA ASN A 386 -2.67 24.18 -4.90
C ASN A 386 -1.60 23.74 -3.89
N GLY A 387 -0.62 24.60 -3.56
CA GLY A 387 0.40 24.32 -2.55
C GLY A 387 -0.14 24.22 -1.11
N ALA A 388 -1.39 24.63 -0.87
CA ALA A 388 -2.05 24.47 0.43
C ALA A 388 -2.76 23.11 0.60
N ILE A 389 -2.87 22.30 -0.46
CA ILE A 389 -3.48 20.98 -0.42
C ILE A 389 -2.38 19.96 -0.09
N VAL A 390 -2.43 19.39 1.12
CA VAL A 390 -1.34 18.60 1.72
C VAL A 390 -0.83 17.48 0.81
N HIS A 391 -1.74 16.67 0.25
CA HIS A 391 -1.39 15.61 -0.71
C HIS A 391 -1.89 15.96 -2.12
N TYR A 392 -1.59 17.17 -2.61
CA TYR A 392 -1.96 17.57 -3.96
C TYR A 392 -1.28 16.67 -5.01
N ARG A 393 -2.10 16.09 -5.90
CA ARG A 393 -1.60 15.41 -7.09
C ARG A 393 -2.09 16.17 -8.32
N VAL A 394 -1.15 16.70 -9.10
CA VAL A 394 -1.47 17.37 -10.35
C VAL A 394 -2.01 16.38 -11.38
N THR A 395 -3.05 16.80 -12.08
CA THR A 395 -3.69 16.09 -13.20
C THR A 395 -3.68 16.99 -14.43
N ARG A 396 -3.96 16.44 -15.62
CA ARG A 396 -4.11 17.24 -16.84
C ARG A 396 -5.17 18.34 -16.66
N LYS A 397 -6.27 18.06 -15.96
CA LYS A 397 -7.31 19.07 -15.65
C LYS A 397 -6.91 20.10 -14.60
N SER A 398 -6.16 19.71 -13.57
CA SER A 398 -5.78 20.60 -12.47
C SER A 398 -4.47 21.37 -12.71
N ASN A 399 -3.74 21.03 -13.78
CA ASN A 399 -2.42 21.57 -14.10
C ASN A 399 -2.40 23.10 -14.22
N ARG A 400 -1.96 23.76 -13.14
CA ARG A 400 -1.93 25.21 -13.06
C ARG A 400 -0.61 25.77 -13.62
N ARG A 401 -0.67 26.95 -14.24
CA ARG A 401 0.52 27.73 -14.62
C ARG A 401 1.20 28.30 -13.37
N ILE A 402 2.52 28.21 -13.33
CA ILE A 402 3.36 28.81 -12.29
C ILE A 402 3.53 30.29 -12.63
N ALA A 403 2.96 31.17 -11.81
CA ALA A 403 2.97 32.62 -12.06
C ALA A 403 3.97 33.37 -11.15
N PRO A 404 4.57 34.49 -11.61
CA PRO A 404 5.27 35.41 -10.72
C PRO A 404 4.38 35.88 -9.56
N GLY A 405 4.92 35.87 -8.35
CA GLY A 405 4.21 36.11 -7.09
C GLY A 405 3.63 34.86 -6.43
N ASP A 406 3.55 33.72 -7.13
CA ASP A 406 3.12 32.45 -6.51
C ASP A 406 4.24 31.82 -5.67
N LEU A 407 3.84 31.04 -4.66
CA LEU A 407 4.70 30.03 -4.06
C LEU A 407 4.54 28.72 -4.85
N LEU A 408 5.65 28.03 -5.11
CA LEU A 408 5.68 26.67 -5.64
C LEU A 408 6.18 25.73 -4.54
N LEU A 409 5.33 24.80 -4.09
CA LEU A 409 5.72 23.70 -3.22
C LEU A 409 6.05 22.49 -4.08
N ILE A 410 7.23 21.91 -3.87
CA ILE A 410 7.67 20.65 -4.47
C ILE A 410 8.00 19.68 -3.34
N ASP A 411 7.23 18.60 -3.22
CA ASP A 411 7.55 17.45 -2.39
C ASP A 411 7.82 16.24 -3.27
N SER A 412 8.96 15.59 -3.08
CA SER A 412 9.40 14.58 -4.04
C SER A 412 10.48 13.68 -3.47
N GLY A 413 10.63 12.49 -4.06
CA GLY A 413 11.73 11.60 -3.71
C GLY A 413 12.02 10.57 -4.80
N ALA A 414 13.06 9.79 -4.60
CA ALA A 414 13.58 8.83 -5.55
C ALA A 414 13.93 7.49 -4.90
N GLN A 415 13.77 6.42 -5.68
CA GLN A 415 14.33 5.11 -5.39
C GLN A 415 15.64 4.94 -6.17
N TYR A 416 16.69 4.59 -5.44
CA TYR A 416 17.96 4.13 -5.97
C TYR A 416 18.24 2.73 -5.41
N GLU A 417 19.13 1.98 -6.07
CA GLU A 417 19.57 0.67 -5.55
C GLU A 417 20.16 0.82 -4.14
N ASP A 418 20.88 1.92 -3.87
CA ASP A 418 21.60 2.17 -2.63
C ASP A 418 20.80 2.95 -1.57
N GLY A 419 19.57 3.38 -1.87
CA GLY A 419 18.73 4.08 -0.89
C GLY A 419 17.50 4.77 -1.46
N THR A 420 16.65 5.24 -0.55
CA THR A 420 15.41 5.98 -0.85
C THR A 420 15.53 7.42 -0.35
N THR A 421 15.06 8.39 -1.13
CA THR A 421 15.05 9.82 -0.74
C THR A 421 13.64 10.37 -0.60
N ASP A 422 13.52 11.44 0.18
CA ASP A 422 12.30 12.22 0.39
C ASP A 422 12.70 13.65 0.78
N VAL A 423 12.22 14.66 0.04
CA VAL A 423 12.58 16.06 0.24
C VAL A 423 11.51 17.03 -0.27
N THR A 424 11.12 17.95 0.61
CA THR A 424 10.23 19.07 0.28
C THR A 424 10.97 20.41 0.20
N ARG A 425 10.63 21.26 -0.77
CA ARG A 425 11.04 22.68 -0.85
C ARG A 425 9.86 23.56 -1.26
N THR A 426 9.79 24.75 -0.65
CA THR A 426 8.87 25.82 -1.06
C THR A 426 9.66 26.97 -1.63
N ILE A 427 9.32 27.39 -2.85
CA ILE A 427 10.08 28.34 -3.66
C ILE A 427 9.18 29.54 -3.96
N ALA A 428 9.67 30.76 -3.75
CA ALA A 428 8.99 31.96 -4.21
C ALA A 428 9.35 32.21 -5.68
N ILE A 429 8.34 32.48 -6.52
CA ILE A 429 8.53 32.71 -7.95
C ILE A 429 8.48 34.21 -8.26
N GLY A 430 9.56 34.75 -8.84
CA GLY A 430 9.62 36.11 -9.38
C GLY A 430 10.00 37.20 -8.38
#